data_AF-A0A1F6RJB5-F1
#
_entry.id   AF-A0A1F6RJB5-F1
#
_cell.length_a   1.000
_cell.length_b   1.000
_cell.length_c   1.000
_cell.angle_alpha   90.00
_cell.angle_beta   90.00
_cell.angle_gamma   90.00
#
_symmetry.space_group_name_H-M   'P 1'
#
loop_
_entity.id
_entity.type
_entity.pdbx_description
1 polymer ?
#
loop_
_entity_poly.entity_id
_entity_poly.type
_entity_poly.pdbx_seq_one_letter_code
_entity_poly.pdbx_strand_id
1 'polypeptide(L)'
;MNFKSLSPFDIIRMSPIALNPKYTCSLLSAVLTNILFEIKYAHMGVRRIDRWNKDEFFLKLYHKVKDQTVLNPNKLFELYQFAKSVCNLEGNVAELGVFRGGSARMLAKLFEQYGSSKRVLLFDTFQGLPVSDKNEDIFQQGGISDTSFEGVGRYLKDCSNVLIYKGLFSETLPKIENSFFCFVHIDADLYSSIFECCSFFYSRMVKGGIMLFDDYGLLCTPGAKDAVDKFFSGKIEIPIWLSTGQCIVIKH
;
A
#
# COMPACT_ATOMS: atom_id res chain seq x y z
N MET A 1 12.72 15.41 -22.61
CA MET A 1 11.47 16.19 -22.79
C MET A 1 11.24 16.99 -21.53
N ASN A 2 10.95 18.28 -21.68
CA ASN A 2 10.85 19.27 -20.59
C ASN A 2 9.45 19.16 -19.95
N PHE A 3 9.32 18.57 -18.76
CA PHE A 3 8.06 18.51 -18.02
C PHE A 3 7.84 19.82 -17.25
N LYS A 4 7.33 20.84 -17.93
CA LYS A 4 6.67 21.98 -17.27
C LYS A 4 5.17 21.85 -17.48
N SER A 5 4.45 21.81 -16.35
CA SER A 5 2.99 21.93 -16.19
C SER A 5 2.13 20.97 -17.04
N LEU A 6 1.96 19.74 -16.57
CA LEU A 6 0.80 18.94 -16.95
C LEU A 6 -0.41 19.40 -16.12
N SER A 7 -1.52 19.70 -16.78
CA SER A 7 -2.79 20.02 -16.14
C SER A 7 -3.41 18.75 -15.52
N PRO A 8 -4.34 18.87 -14.55
CA PRO A 8 -5.06 17.71 -14.02
C PRO A 8 -5.75 16.85 -15.08
N PHE A 9 -6.05 17.42 -16.25
CA PHE A 9 -6.66 16.73 -17.38
C PHE A 9 -5.67 15.86 -18.18
N ASP A 10 -4.37 16.12 -18.09
CA ASP A 10 -3.36 15.36 -18.81
C ASP A 10 -3.07 14.00 -18.15
N ILE A 11 -3.35 13.87 -16.85
CA ILE A 11 -3.26 12.60 -16.09
C ILE A 11 -4.30 11.59 -16.59
N ILE A 12 -5.47 12.06 -17.04
CA ILE A 12 -6.58 11.22 -17.53
C ILE A 12 -6.24 10.56 -18.88
N ARG A 13 -5.22 11.05 -19.60
CA ARG A 13 -4.87 10.56 -20.94
C ARG A 13 -3.83 9.44 -20.98
N MET A 14 -3.24 9.04 -19.86
CA MET A 14 -2.23 7.99 -19.85
C MET A 14 -2.88 6.63 -19.51
N SER A 15 -2.99 5.77 -20.54
CA SER A 15 -3.57 4.41 -20.58
C SER A 15 -5.08 4.35 -20.93
N PRO A 16 -5.46 3.90 -22.14
CA PRO A 16 -6.84 3.66 -22.51
C PRO A 16 -7.30 2.31 -21.96
N ILE A 17 -7.55 2.23 -20.65
CA ILE A 17 -8.57 1.29 -20.20
C ILE A 17 -9.88 1.96 -20.60
N ALA A 18 -10.59 1.40 -21.57
CA ALA A 18 -11.91 1.86 -21.95
C ALA A 18 -12.81 1.86 -20.70
N LEU A 19 -13.00 3.03 -20.10
CA LEU A 19 -13.86 3.20 -18.93
C LEU A 19 -15.28 2.83 -19.36
N ASN A 20 -15.78 1.71 -18.84
CA ASN A 20 -17.13 1.25 -19.14
C ASN A 20 -18.14 2.32 -18.68
N PRO A 21 -19.00 2.84 -19.59
CA PRO A 21 -19.86 4.01 -19.33
C PRO A 21 -20.73 3.91 -18.07
N LYS A 22 -21.13 2.69 -17.68
CA LYS A 22 -21.92 2.47 -16.45
C LYS A 22 -21.14 2.85 -15.19
N TYR A 23 -19.85 2.56 -15.14
CA TYR A 23 -18.98 2.88 -14.00
C TYR A 23 -18.54 4.34 -14.02
N THR A 24 -18.40 4.95 -15.20
CA THR A 24 -18.06 6.37 -15.33
C THR A 24 -19.18 7.26 -14.79
N CYS A 25 -20.44 6.94 -15.08
CA CYS A 25 -21.59 7.68 -14.55
C CYS A 25 -21.76 7.50 -13.02
N SER A 26 -21.57 6.28 -12.50
CA SER A 26 -21.67 6.05 -11.05
C SER A 26 -20.53 6.73 -10.28
N LEU A 27 -19.31 6.70 -10.81
CA LEU A 27 -18.16 7.40 -10.22
C LEU A 27 -18.36 8.92 -10.23
N LEU A 28 -18.78 9.50 -11.36
CA LEU A 28 -19.09 10.93 -11.46
C LEU A 28 -20.20 11.34 -10.49
N SER A 29 -21.26 10.52 -10.38
CA SER A 29 -22.36 10.76 -9.43
C SER A 29 -21.88 10.73 -7.98
N ALA A 30 -21.04 9.75 -7.61
CA ALA A 30 -20.47 9.66 -6.27
C ALA A 30 -19.54 10.84 -5.95
N VAL A 31 -18.68 11.24 -6.90
CA VAL A 31 -17.79 12.39 -6.75
C VAL A 31 -18.60 13.68 -6.60
N LEU A 32 -19.59 13.91 -7.45
CA LEU A 32 -20.46 15.09 -7.37
C LEU A 32 -21.22 15.12 -6.05
N THR A 33 -21.75 13.99 -5.61
CA THR A 33 -22.45 13.88 -4.31
C THR A 33 -21.52 14.26 -3.17
N ASN A 34 -20.28 13.74 -3.14
CA ASN A 34 -19.30 14.08 -2.12
C ASN A 34 -18.90 15.56 -2.15
N ILE A 35 -18.68 16.13 -3.34
CA ILE A 35 -18.39 17.56 -3.49
C ILE A 35 -19.55 18.41 -2.95
N LEU A 36 -20.79 18.07 -3.29
CA LEU A 36 -21.98 18.78 -2.79
C LEU A 36 -22.09 18.69 -1.27
N PHE A 37 -21.78 17.52 -0.68
CA PHE A 37 -21.71 17.39 0.78
C PHE A 37 -20.61 18.27 1.38
N GLU A 38 -19.39 18.24 0.87
CA GLU A 38 -18.28 19.07 1.36
C GLU A 38 -18.60 20.58 1.23
N ILE A 39 -19.23 20.99 0.13
CA ILE A 39 -19.72 22.37 -0.04
C ILE A 39 -20.76 22.71 1.03
N LYS A 40 -21.74 21.82 1.28
CA LYS A 40 -22.76 22.01 2.31
C LYS A 40 -22.14 22.11 3.71
N TYR A 41 -21.20 21.24 4.05
CA TYR A 41 -20.47 21.28 5.32
C TYR A 41 -19.68 22.58 5.47
N ALA A 42 -18.99 23.02 4.42
CA ALA A 42 -18.26 24.29 4.41
C ALA A 42 -19.18 25.50 4.64
N HIS A 43 -20.37 25.53 4.01
CA HIS A 43 -21.39 26.57 4.25
C HIS A 43 -21.93 26.55 5.68
N MET A 44 -22.03 25.37 6.30
CA MET A 44 -22.40 25.20 7.71
C MET A 44 -21.27 25.54 8.69
N GLY A 45 -20.12 26.01 8.20
CA GLY A 45 -18.94 26.30 9.03
C GLY A 45 -18.20 25.06 9.52
N VAL A 46 -18.61 23.86 9.10
CA VAL A 46 -17.93 22.60 9.41
C VAL A 46 -16.74 22.46 8.45
N ARG A 47 -15.56 22.84 8.91
CA ARG A 47 -14.31 22.63 8.17
C ARG A 47 -13.61 21.38 8.69
N ARG A 48 -13.39 20.40 7.82
CA ARG A 48 -12.44 19.32 8.13
C ARG A 48 -11.04 19.92 8.19
N ILE A 49 -10.31 19.59 9.25
CA ILE A 49 -8.87 19.81 9.25
C ILE A 49 -8.31 18.82 8.22
N ASP A 50 -7.59 19.34 7.25
CA ASP A 50 -6.90 18.52 6.27
C ASP A 50 -5.94 17.56 7.00
N ARG A 51 -6.01 16.27 6.63
CA ARG A 51 -5.56 15.15 7.48
C ARG A 51 -4.09 15.26 7.84
N TRP A 52 -3.28 15.79 6.93
CA TRP A 52 -1.82 15.88 7.04
C TRP A 52 -1.27 17.32 7.10
N ASN A 53 -2.11 18.36 7.02
CA ASN A 53 -1.59 19.76 6.99
C ASN A 53 -0.86 20.17 8.26
N LYS A 54 -1.02 19.41 9.35
CA LYS A 54 -0.29 19.62 10.62
C LYS A 54 0.83 18.60 10.85
N ASP A 55 1.01 17.62 9.95
CA ASP A 55 2.10 16.64 10.06
C ASP A 55 3.22 17.02 9.09
N GLU A 56 4.09 17.95 9.53
CA GLU A 56 5.23 18.45 8.76
C GLU A 56 6.19 17.32 8.34
N PHE A 57 6.33 16.30 9.19
CA PHE A 57 7.20 15.17 8.91
C PHE A 57 6.65 14.32 7.77
N PHE A 58 5.36 14.00 7.79
CA PHE A 58 4.69 13.33 6.68
C PHE A 58 4.81 14.14 5.39
N LEU A 59 4.51 15.44 5.40
CA LEU A 59 4.59 16.29 4.21
C LEU A 59 6.00 16.28 3.59
N LYS A 60 7.04 16.41 4.44
CA LYS A 60 8.44 16.34 4.01
C LYS A 60 8.78 14.98 3.38
N LEU A 61 8.28 13.88 3.93
CA LEU A 61 8.48 12.54 3.36
C LEU A 61 7.69 12.37 2.05
N TYR A 62 6.41 12.72 2.04
CA TYR A 62 5.53 12.66 0.87
C TYR A 62 6.18 13.34 -0.35
N HIS A 63 6.68 14.57 -0.19
CA HIS A 63 7.36 15.28 -1.27
C HIS A 63 8.62 14.58 -1.81
N LYS A 64 9.29 13.74 -1.01
CA LYS A 64 10.47 12.97 -1.41
C LYS A 64 10.13 11.63 -2.08
N VAL A 65 8.94 11.08 -1.84
CA VAL A 65 8.58 9.72 -2.27
C VAL A 65 7.49 9.66 -3.33
N LYS A 66 6.68 10.72 -3.49
CA LYS A 66 5.52 10.75 -4.39
C LYS A 66 5.81 10.37 -5.85
N ASP A 67 7.04 10.59 -6.33
CA ASP A 67 7.43 10.28 -7.71
C ASP A 67 8.00 8.84 -7.85
N GLN A 68 8.07 8.09 -6.75
CA GLN A 68 8.59 6.72 -6.65
C GLN A 68 7.54 5.74 -6.12
N THR A 69 6.27 6.13 -6.13
CA THR A 69 5.13 5.29 -5.75
C THR A 69 3.93 5.66 -6.62
N VAL A 70 3.02 4.72 -6.82
CA VAL A 70 1.72 4.95 -7.47
C VAL A 70 0.61 5.19 -6.46
N LEU A 71 0.90 5.07 -5.16
CA LEU A 71 -0.06 5.35 -4.11
C LEU A 71 -0.39 6.84 -4.05
N ASN A 72 -1.69 7.13 -4.04
CA ASN A 72 -2.16 8.51 -3.87
C ASN A 72 -1.89 9.01 -2.43
N PRO A 73 -1.96 10.33 -2.19
CA PRO A 73 -1.63 10.91 -0.89
C PRO A 73 -2.45 10.35 0.28
N ASN A 74 -3.73 9.99 0.05
CA ASN A 74 -4.56 9.42 1.09
C ASN A 74 -4.08 8.02 1.47
N LYS A 75 -3.78 7.15 0.49
CA LYS A 75 -3.25 5.80 0.74
C LYS A 75 -1.90 5.85 1.49
N LEU A 76 -1.00 6.72 1.05
CA LEU A 76 0.28 6.94 1.74
C LEU A 76 0.11 7.47 3.17
N PHE A 77 -0.87 8.35 3.40
CA PHE A 77 -1.13 8.87 4.73
C PHE A 77 -1.69 7.80 5.67
N GLU A 78 -2.62 6.96 5.20
CA GLU A 78 -3.11 5.82 5.99
C GLU A 78 -1.95 4.86 6.33
N LEU A 79 -1.13 4.48 5.34
CA LEU A 79 0.07 3.67 5.53
C LEU A 79 0.98 4.27 6.62
N TYR A 80 1.30 5.56 6.50
CA TYR A 80 2.10 6.30 7.47
C TYR A 80 1.49 6.28 8.87
N GLN A 81 0.19 6.54 9.01
CA GLN A 81 -0.47 6.62 10.32
C GLN A 81 -0.50 5.26 11.03
N PHE A 82 -0.83 4.18 10.33
CA PHE A 82 -0.85 2.85 10.93
C PHE A 82 0.56 2.34 11.24
N ALA A 83 1.55 2.63 10.40
CA ALA A 83 2.94 2.32 10.72
C ALA A 83 3.45 3.11 11.94
N LYS A 84 3.05 4.39 12.06
CA LYS A 84 3.41 5.26 13.18
C LYS A 84 2.80 4.77 14.50
N SER A 85 1.58 4.24 14.47
CA SER A 85 0.90 3.77 15.70
C SER A 85 1.56 2.54 16.33
N VAL A 86 2.35 1.79 15.56
CA VAL A 86 3.03 0.57 16.03
C VAL A 86 4.53 0.74 16.24
N CYS A 87 5.07 1.96 16.15
CA CYS A 87 6.50 2.22 16.34
C CYS A 87 7.05 1.73 17.71
N ASN A 88 6.20 1.71 18.74
CA ASN A 88 6.54 1.26 20.09
C ASN A 88 6.38 -0.26 20.31
N LEU A 89 5.78 -0.99 19.37
CA LEU A 89 5.66 -2.45 19.49
C LEU A 89 6.99 -3.11 19.14
N GLU A 90 7.21 -4.35 19.58
CA GLU A 90 8.36 -5.16 19.15
C GLU A 90 8.12 -5.82 17.79
N GLY A 91 9.19 -6.23 17.10
CA GLY A 91 9.12 -6.92 15.81
C GLY A 91 9.45 -6.02 14.62
N ASN A 92 9.77 -6.64 13.49
CA ASN A 92 10.19 -5.97 12.26
C ASN A 92 9.00 -5.41 11.47
N VAL A 93 9.33 -4.71 10.38
CA VAL A 93 8.39 -4.18 9.39
C VAL A 93 8.60 -4.92 8.08
N ALA A 94 7.53 -5.25 7.36
CA ALA A 94 7.62 -5.81 6.01
C ALA A 94 6.77 -5.05 5.00
N GLU A 95 7.22 -5.01 3.75
CA GLU A 95 6.45 -4.56 2.59
C GLU A 95 6.55 -5.61 1.48
N LEU A 96 5.40 -6.01 0.93
CA LEU A 96 5.24 -7.02 -0.11
C LEU A 96 4.69 -6.32 -1.34
N GLY A 97 5.48 -6.29 -2.41
CA GLY A 97 5.27 -5.39 -3.54
C GLY A 97 5.82 -3.99 -3.24
N VAL A 98 7.01 -3.72 -3.78
CA VAL A 98 7.82 -2.54 -3.47
C VAL A 98 7.79 -1.56 -4.64
N PHE A 99 7.65 -2.07 -5.86
CA PHE A 99 7.71 -1.32 -7.10
C PHE A 99 8.98 -0.44 -7.14
N ARG A 100 8.85 0.89 -7.12
CA ARG A 100 9.96 1.86 -7.15
C ARG A 100 10.45 2.28 -5.75
N GLY A 101 9.84 1.77 -4.69
CA GLY A 101 10.31 1.91 -3.30
C GLY A 101 9.89 3.20 -2.58
N GLY A 102 8.93 3.97 -3.10
CA GLY A 102 8.46 5.19 -2.45
C GLY A 102 7.81 4.94 -1.08
N SER A 103 6.90 3.96 -0.99
CA SER A 103 6.27 3.52 0.27
C SER A 103 7.30 2.88 1.21
N ALA A 104 8.18 2.00 0.69
CA ALA A 104 9.32 1.47 1.43
C ALA A 104 10.16 2.57 2.11
N ARG A 105 10.50 3.64 1.38
CA ARG A 105 11.26 4.76 1.95
C ARG A 105 10.48 5.48 3.03
N MET A 106 9.18 5.68 2.83
CA MET A 106 8.31 6.30 3.83
C MET A 106 8.34 5.50 5.14
N LEU A 107 8.19 4.17 5.07
CA LEU A 107 8.30 3.28 6.22
C LEU A 107 9.70 3.35 6.85
N ALA A 108 10.75 3.18 6.04
CA ALA A 108 12.14 3.20 6.51
C ALA A 108 12.48 4.47 7.29
N LYS A 109 12.15 5.65 6.73
CA LYS A 109 12.40 6.94 7.37
C LYS A 109 11.49 7.20 8.57
N LEU A 110 10.26 6.71 8.56
CA LEU A 110 9.37 6.80 9.71
C LEU A 110 9.94 6.03 10.90
N PHE A 111 10.28 4.75 10.75
CA PHE A 111 10.80 3.97 11.87
C PHE A 111 12.19 4.48 12.33
N GLU A 112 13.04 4.96 11.42
CA GLU A 112 14.30 5.64 11.78
C GLU A 112 14.06 6.89 12.64
N GLN A 113 13.09 7.72 12.28
CA GLN A 113 12.75 8.97 13.01
C GLN A 113 12.30 8.72 14.46
N TYR A 114 11.67 7.57 14.74
CA TYR A 114 11.23 7.20 16.09
C TYR A 114 12.32 6.44 16.87
N GLY A 115 13.57 6.44 16.39
CA GLY A 115 14.69 5.78 17.07
C GLY A 115 14.58 4.25 17.10
N SER A 116 13.76 3.67 16.20
CA SER A 116 13.53 2.24 16.16
C SER A 116 14.73 1.50 15.57
N SER A 117 15.16 0.43 16.22
CA SER A 117 16.20 -0.49 15.71
C SER A 117 15.66 -1.54 14.73
N LYS A 118 14.35 -1.50 14.43
CA LYS A 118 13.66 -2.46 13.57
C LYS A 118 14.18 -2.44 12.15
N ARG A 119 14.17 -3.62 11.50
CA ARG A 119 14.42 -3.73 10.07
C ARG A 119 13.12 -3.55 9.29
N VAL A 120 13.24 -2.93 8.11
CA VAL A 120 12.20 -2.86 7.08
C VAL A 120 12.57 -3.84 5.96
N LEU A 121 11.84 -4.95 5.88
CA LEU A 121 12.10 -6.03 4.96
C LEU A 121 11.21 -5.87 3.72
N LEU A 122 11.84 -5.78 2.56
CA LEU A 122 11.18 -5.46 1.30
C LEU A 122 11.21 -6.68 0.39
N PHE A 123 10.06 -7.11 -0.12
CA PHE A 123 9.93 -8.29 -0.97
C PHE A 123 9.28 -7.92 -2.30
N ASP A 124 9.98 -8.19 -3.39
CA ASP A 124 9.48 -7.93 -4.75
C ASP A 124 10.24 -8.81 -5.75
N THR A 125 9.59 -9.15 -6.86
CA THR A 125 10.25 -9.84 -7.97
C THR A 125 11.22 -8.90 -8.70
N PHE A 126 10.94 -7.60 -8.69
CA PHE A 126 11.52 -6.55 -9.53
C PHE A 126 11.46 -6.89 -11.02
N GLN A 127 10.49 -7.73 -11.40
CA GLN A 127 10.22 -8.21 -12.76
C GLN A 127 8.72 -8.11 -13.10
N GLY A 128 7.92 -7.50 -12.22
CA GLY A 128 6.47 -7.41 -12.34
C GLY A 128 5.74 -8.60 -11.71
N LEU A 129 4.44 -8.66 -11.96
CA LEU A 129 3.55 -9.64 -11.34
C LEU A 129 3.89 -11.09 -11.75
N PRO A 130 3.79 -12.06 -10.82
CA PRO A 130 3.93 -13.47 -11.14
C PRO A 130 2.74 -13.98 -11.95
N VAL A 131 2.67 -15.29 -12.19
CA VAL A 131 1.56 -15.91 -12.92
C VAL A 131 0.24 -15.65 -12.16
N SER A 132 -0.74 -15.10 -12.87
CA SER A 132 -2.08 -14.80 -12.33
C SER A 132 -3.12 -15.80 -12.80
N ASP A 133 -4.20 -15.97 -12.02
CA ASP A 133 -5.37 -16.75 -12.42
C ASP A 133 -6.42 -15.81 -13.03
N LYS A 134 -6.78 -16.00 -14.30
CA LYS A 134 -7.74 -15.14 -15.01
C LYS A 134 -9.17 -15.21 -14.45
N ASN A 135 -9.48 -16.22 -13.63
CA ASN A 135 -10.78 -16.33 -12.96
C ASN A 135 -10.84 -15.47 -11.69
N GLU A 136 -9.69 -15.17 -11.09
CA GLU A 136 -9.58 -14.42 -9.83
C GLU A 136 -9.02 -13.00 -10.05
N ASP A 137 -8.18 -12.82 -11.06
CA ASP A 137 -7.34 -11.63 -11.27
C ASP A 137 -7.55 -10.99 -12.64
N ILE A 138 -7.47 -9.66 -12.68
CA ILE A 138 -7.53 -8.86 -13.91
C ILE A 138 -6.12 -8.60 -14.47
N PHE A 139 -5.15 -8.36 -13.59
CA PHE A 139 -3.77 -8.12 -14.02
C PHE A 139 -3.11 -9.41 -14.54
N GLN A 140 -2.19 -9.24 -15.48
CA GLN A 140 -1.49 -10.34 -16.13
C GLN A 140 -0.03 -10.38 -15.70
N GLN A 141 0.58 -11.56 -15.84
CA GLN A 141 2.00 -11.79 -15.60
C GLN A 141 2.87 -10.73 -16.29
N GLY A 142 3.87 -10.23 -15.56
CA GLY A 142 4.79 -9.18 -16.05
C GLY A 142 4.21 -7.76 -16.03
N GLY A 143 2.95 -7.58 -15.61
CA GLY A 143 2.39 -6.26 -15.32
C GLY A 143 3.14 -5.55 -14.18
N ILE A 144 3.02 -4.22 -14.13
CA ILE A 144 3.60 -3.38 -13.05
C ILE A 144 5.13 -3.58 -12.91
N SER A 145 5.81 -3.79 -14.04
CA SER A 145 7.25 -4.12 -14.11
C SER A 145 8.18 -2.92 -14.31
N ASP A 146 7.66 -1.69 -14.23
CA ASP A 146 8.42 -0.45 -14.46
C ASP A 146 9.31 -0.06 -13.24
N THR A 147 10.20 -0.99 -12.88
CA THR A 147 11.18 -0.88 -11.80
C THR A 147 12.36 -1.84 -12.02
N SER A 148 13.39 -1.75 -11.17
CA SER A 148 14.50 -2.70 -11.13
C SER A 148 15.08 -2.79 -9.74
N PHE A 149 15.62 -3.96 -9.39
CA PHE A 149 16.28 -4.20 -8.10
C PHE A 149 17.42 -3.20 -7.85
N GLU A 150 18.25 -2.94 -8.87
CA GLU A 150 19.37 -2.02 -8.80
C GLU A 150 18.90 -0.56 -8.68
N GLY A 151 17.78 -0.21 -9.32
CA GLY A 151 17.16 1.10 -9.23
C GLY A 151 16.67 1.39 -7.80
N VAL A 152 15.92 0.45 -7.23
CA VAL A 152 15.39 0.56 -5.87
C VAL A 152 16.52 0.54 -4.84
N GLY A 153 17.52 -0.33 -5.01
CA GLY A 153 18.71 -0.35 -4.15
C GLY A 153 19.46 1.00 -4.15
N ARG A 154 19.60 1.65 -5.33
CA ARG A 154 20.17 3.00 -5.42
C ARG A 154 19.29 4.06 -4.76
N TYR A 155 17.96 3.95 -4.90
CA TYR A 155 17.01 4.91 -4.32
C TYR A 155 17.01 4.86 -2.78
N LEU A 156 17.11 3.66 -2.21
CA LEU A 156 17.04 3.38 -0.77
C LEU A 156 18.41 3.33 -0.09
N LYS A 157 19.50 3.69 -0.79
CA LYS A 157 20.88 3.58 -0.27
C LYS A 157 21.14 4.28 1.07
N ASP A 158 20.36 5.31 1.39
CA ASP A 158 20.44 6.09 2.62
C ASP A 158 19.49 5.59 3.73
N CYS A 159 18.86 4.43 3.54
CA CYS A 159 17.97 3.78 4.49
C CYS A 159 18.67 2.54 5.07
N SER A 160 19.48 2.73 6.11
CA SER A 160 20.33 1.69 6.71
C SER A 160 19.56 0.57 7.43
N ASN A 161 18.26 0.77 7.67
CA ASN A 161 17.35 -0.20 8.25
C ASN A 161 16.64 -1.08 7.22
N VAL A 162 16.89 -0.90 5.91
CA VAL A 162 16.23 -1.67 4.83
C VAL A 162 17.00 -2.94 4.47
N LEU A 163 16.28 -4.05 4.28
CA LEU A 163 16.77 -5.29 3.67
C LEU A 163 15.87 -5.65 2.49
N ILE A 164 16.46 -5.89 1.32
CA ILE A 164 15.71 -6.15 0.07
C ILE A 164 15.87 -7.63 -0.34
N TYR A 165 14.74 -8.31 -0.51
CA TYR A 165 14.64 -9.69 -0.95
C TYR A 165 14.06 -9.72 -2.37
N LYS A 166 14.93 -9.99 -3.35
CA LYS A 166 14.55 -10.16 -4.75
C LYS A 166 14.09 -11.60 -4.99
N GLY A 167 12.90 -11.77 -5.54
CA GLY A 167 12.36 -13.07 -5.95
C GLY A 167 10.87 -13.21 -5.66
N LEU A 168 10.34 -14.40 -5.91
CA LEU A 168 8.96 -14.73 -5.54
C LEU A 168 8.82 -14.81 -4.01
N PHE A 169 7.62 -14.57 -3.49
CA PHE A 169 7.34 -14.71 -2.05
C PHE A 169 7.67 -16.12 -1.56
N SER A 170 7.33 -17.15 -2.34
CA SER A 170 7.61 -18.55 -2.04
C SER A 170 9.10 -18.89 -1.92
N GLU A 171 9.97 -18.08 -2.53
CA GLU A 171 11.43 -18.24 -2.48
C GLU A 171 12.09 -17.36 -1.41
N THR A 172 11.41 -16.30 -0.98
CA THR A 172 12.01 -15.24 -0.17
C THR A 172 11.50 -15.23 1.27
N LEU A 173 10.19 -15.47 1.49
CA LEU A 173 9.60 -15.53 2.82
C LEU A 173 10.18 -16.66 3.71
N PRO A 174 10.52 -17.87 3.20
CA PRO A 174 11.15 -18.88 4.05
C PRO A 174 12.45 -18.43 4.73
N LYS A 175 13.18 -17.47 4.14
CA LYS A 175 14.46 -16.95 4.67
C LYS A 175 14.30 -16.17 5.98
N ILE A 176 13.08 -15.78 6.32
CA ILE A 176 12.76 -14.96 7.50
C ILE A 176 11.73 -15.66 8.41
N GLU A 177 11.61 -16.98 8.30
CA GLU A 177 10.60 -17.77 9.01
C GLU A 177 10.61 -17.61 10.54
N ASN A 178 11.74 -17.22 11.12
CA ASN A 178 11.94 -17.00 12.56
C ASN A 178 11.77 -15.53 12.99
N SER A 179 11.34 -14.65 12.08
CA SER A 179 11.12 -13.23 12.36
C SER A 179 9.67 -12.95 12.79
N PHE A 180 9.50 -11.98 13.69
CA PHE A 180 8.19 -11.45 14.09
C PHE A 180 8.02 -10.02 13.58
N PHE A 181 6.77 -9.59 13.40
CA PHE A 181 6.43 -8.32 12.75
C PHE A 181 5.43 -7.49 13.55
N CYS A 182 5.69 -6.19 13.67
CA CYS A 182 4.71 -5.22 14.18
C CYS A 182 3.88 -4.60 13.07
N PHE A 183 4.40 -4.58 11.85
CA PHE A 183 3.74 -3.96 10.71
C PHE A 183 4.05 -4.72 9.42
N VAL A 184 3.02 -5.04 8.64
CA VAL A 184 3.17 -5.68 7.33
C VAL A 184 2.27 -4.96 6.34
N HIS A 185 2.88 -4.33 5.34
CA HIS A 185 2.19 -3.71 4.21
C HIS A 185 2.15 -4.70 3.03
N ILE A 186 0.96 -5.07 2.58
CA ILE A 186 0.72 -6.06 1.54
C ILE A 186 0.07 -5.35 0.34
N ASP A 187 0.84 -5.18 -0.73
CA ASP A 187 0.51 -4.45 -1.96
C ASP A 187 0.92 -5.33 -3.15
N ALA A 188 0.22 -6.45 -3.33
CA ALA A 188 0.66 -7.56 -4.17
C ALA A 188 -0.37 -8.00 -5.23
N ASP A 189 -1.46 -7.25 -5.38
CA ASP A 189 -2.51 -7.34 -6.41
C ASP A 189 -3.28 -8.67 -6.52
N LEU A 190 -2.57 -9.79 -6.65
CA LEU A 190 -3.09 -11.10 -7.04
C LEU A 190 -3.62 -11.88 -5.84
N TYR A 191 -4.74 -12.60 -6.03
CA TYR A 191 -5.32 -13.47 -5.00
C TYR A 191 -4.27 -14.39 -4.36
N SER A 192 -3.49 -15.09 -5.17
CA SER A 192 -2.50 -16.07 -4.72
C SER A 192 -1.40 -15.44 -3.86
N SER A 193 -0.93 -14.26 -4.29
CA SER A 193 0.12 -13.50 -3.61
C SER A 193 -0.36 -12.97 -2.27
N ILE A 194 -1.57 -12.41 -2.22
CA ILE A 194 -2.21 -11.95 -0.98
C ILE A 194 -2.44 -13.12 -0.01
N PHE A 195 -2.96 -14.25 -0.49
CA PHE A 195 -3.23 -15.42 0.35
C PHE A 195 -1.95 -16.04 0.93
N GLU A 196 -0.87 -16.08 0.15
CA GLU A 196 0.45 -16.51 0.61
C GLU A 196 0.99 -15.58 1.71
N CYS A 197 0.89 -14.25 1.51
CA CYS A 197 1.28 -13.26 2.52
C CYS A 197 0.48 -13.44 3.81
N CYS A 198 -0.85 -13.57 3.72
CA CYS A 198 -1.70 -13.87 4.87
C CYS A 198 -1.23 -15.11 5.63
N SER A 199 -1.02 -16.22 4.90
CA SER A 199 -0.61 -17.50 5.47
C SER A 199 0.75 -17.43 6.17
N PHE A 200 1.69 -16.67 5.64
CA PHE A 200 3.02 -16.51 6.21
C PHE A 200 3.04 -15.56 7.42
N PHE A 201 2.48 -14.36 7.28
CA PHE A 201 2.64 -13.29 8.27
C PHE A 201 1.69 -13.41 9.45
N TYR A 202 0.49 -13.96 9.28
CA TYR A 202 -0.54 -13.96 10.34
C TYR A 202 -0.07 -14.58 11.68
N SER A 203 0.67 -15.69 11.63
CA SER A 203 1.22 -16.34 12.85
C SER A 203 2.47 -15.64 13.40
N ARG A 204 3.03 -14.68 12.67
CA ARG A 204 4.27 -13.95 12.98
C ARG A 204 4.02 -12.49 13.38
N MET A 205 2.77 -12.06 13.36
CA MET A 205 2.39 -10.75 13.89
C MET A 205 2.48 -10.78 15.42
N VAL A 206 3.10 -9.75 16.00
CA VAL A 206 3.01 -9.53 17.45
C VAL A 206 1.61 -9.03 17.82
N LYS A 207 1.20 -9.23 19.07
CA LYS A 207 -0.04 -8.65 19.60
C LYS A 207 -0.05 -7.13 19.43
N GLY A 208 -1.14 -6.58 18.91
CA GLY A 208 -1.31 -5.18 18.55
C GLY A 208 -0.68 -4.81 17.19
N GLY A 209 0.07 -5.70 16.55
CA GLY A 209 0.65 -5.49 15.24
C GLY A 209 -0.42 -5.39 14.14
N ILE A 210 -0.08 -4.72 13.05
CA ILE A 210 -1.02 -4.40 11.97
C ILE A 210 -0.58 -5.02 10.65
N MET A 211 -1.50 -5.71 9.99
CA MET A 211 -1.41 -6.07 8.58
C MET A 211 -2.26 -5.08 7.78
N LEU A 212 -1.68 -4.41 6.79
CA LEU A 212 -2.37 -3.47 5.91
C LEU A 212 -2.37 -4.03 4.48
N PHE A 213 -3.54 -4.11 3.87
CA PHE A 213 -3.75 -4.60 2.51
C PHE A 213 -4.10 -3.43 1.58
N ASP A 214 -3.28 -3.16 0.57
CA ASP A 214 -3.43 -1.97 -0.27
C ASP A 214 -4.57 -2.09 -1.30
N ASP A 215 -4.77 -3.31 -1.81
CA ASP A 215 -5.60 -3.63 -2.97
C ASP A 215 -7.03 -4.10 -2.64
N TYR A 216 -7.38 -4.16 -1.36
CA TYR A 216 -8.58 -4.84 -0.87
C TYR A 216 -9.90 -4.34 -1.48
N GLY A 217 -10.03 -3.04 -1.69
CA GLY A 217 -11.27 -2.40 -2.13
C GLY A 217 -11.24 -1.91 -3.58
N LEU A 218 -10.29 -2.35 -4.39
CA LEU A 218 -10.15 -1.89 -5.77
C LEU A 218 -10.82 -2.85 -6.75
N LEU A 219 -11.60 -2.30 -7.68
CA LEU A 219 -12.29 -3.09 -8.71
C LEU A 219 -11.33 -3.75 -9.71
N CYS A 220 -10.10 -3.25 -9.82
CA CYS A 220 -9.07 -3.83 -10.68
C CYS A 220 -8.34 -5.03 -10.05
N THR A 221 -8.56 -5.32 -8.77
CA THR A 221 -7.92 -6.42 -8.01
C THR A 221 -8.97 -7.20 -7.19
N PRO A 222 -10.02 -7.74 -7.82
CA PRO A 222 -11.10 -8.44 -7.10
C PRO A 222 -10.57 -9.61 -6.26
N GLY A 223 -9.56 -10.33 -6.76
CA GLY A 223 -8.89 -11.42 -6.05
C GLY A 223 -8.25 -11.02 -4.72
N ALA A 224 -7.77 -9.77 -4.57
CA ALA A 224 -7.18 -9.31 -3.32
C ALA A 224 -8.20 -9.30 -2.18
N LYS A 225 -9.42 -8.84 -2.44
CA LYS A 225 -10.52 -8.87 -1.48
C LYS A 225 -10.86 -10.30 -1.07
N ASP A 226 -11.06 -11.16 -2.07
CA ASP A 226 -11.49 -12.53 -1.86
C ASP A 226 -10.45 -13.34 -1.06
N ALA A 227 -9.15 -13.10 -1.30
CA ALA A 227 -8.07 -13.71 -0.54
C ALA A 227 -8.11 -13.32 0.94
N VAL A 228 -8.27 -12.03 1.24
CA VAL A 228 -8.34 -11.53 2.62
C VAL A 228 -9.60 -12.07 3.31
N ASP A 229 -10.77 -11.93 2.68
CA ASP A 229 -12.04 -12.36 3.27
C ASP A 229 -12.04 -13.87 3.54
N LYS A 230 -11.55 -14.67 2.60
CA LYS A 230 -11.44 -16.12 2.76
C LYS A 230 -10.45 -16.50 3.86
N PHE A 231 -9.29 -15.84 3.93
CA PHE A 231 -8.29 -16.15 4.95
C PHE A 231 -8.78 -15.81 6.37
N PHE A 232 -9.45 -14.67 6.55
CA PHE A 232 -9.95 -14.20 7.85
C PHE A 232 -11.33 -14.74 8.22
N SER A 233 -12.02 -15.43 7.32
CA SER A 233 -13.28 -16.11 7.62
C SER A 233 -13.10 -17.08 8.81
N GLY A 234 -13.93 -16.89 9.85
CA GLY A 234 -13.91 -17.69 11.07
C GLY A 234 -12.75 -17.39 12.04
N LYS A 235 -11.91 -16.38 11.77
CA LYS A 235 -10.90 -15.90 12.72
C LYS A 235 -11.48 -14.83 13.66
N ILE A 236 -10.78 -14.58 14.77
CA ILE A 236 -11.19 -13.55 15.74
C ILE A 236 -10.86 -12.15 15.22
N GLU A 237 -9.77 -12.01 14.45
CA GLU A 237 -9.39 -10.75 13.84
C GLU A 237 -10.26 -10.46 12.62
N ILE A 238 -10.84 -9.25 12.61
CA ILE A 238 -11.79 -8.82 11.59
C ILE A 238 -11.11 -7.82 10.66
N PRO A 239 -11.16 -8.02 9.33
CA PRO A 239 -10.73 -7.02 8.35
C PRO A 239 -11.52 -5.71 8.48
N ILE A 240 -10.81 -4.58 8.62
CA ILE A 240 -11.38 -3.23 8.74
C ILE A 240 -11.14 -2.47 7.43
N TRP A 241 -12.22 -2.21 6.69
CA TRP A 241 -12.18 -1.48 5.44
C TRP A 241 -11.91 0.03 5.68
N LEU A 242 -10.92 0.59 4.99
CA LEU A 242 -10.58 2.02 4.99
C LEU A 242 -11.16 2.79 3.81
N SER A 243 -11.45 4.08 4.00
CA SER A 243 -12.02 4.96 2.96
C SER A 243 -11.19 5.06 1.67
N THR A 244 -9.92 4.67 1.71
CA THR A 244 -8.97 4.68 0.59
C THR A 244 -9.05 3.44 -0.30
N GLY A 245 -9.92 2.48 0.03
CA GLY A 245 -9.94 1.16 -0.60
C GLY A 245 -8.91 0.19 -0.01
N GLN A 246 -8.12 0.62 0.97
CA GLN A 246 -7.24 -0.27 1.73
C GLN A 246 -8.02 -0.99 2.82
N CYS A 247 -7.42 -2.00 3.43
CA CYS A 247 -7.95 -2.71 4.59
C CYS A 247 -6.86 -2.93 5.62
N ILE A 248 -7.21 -2.97 6.91
CA ILE A 248 -6.28 -3.38 7.96
C ILE A 248 -6.83 -4.54 8.77
N VAL A 249 -5.92 -5.30 9.36
CA VAL A 249 -6.21 -6.27 10.41
C VAL A 249 -5.26 -6.00 11.58
N ILE A 250 -5.82 -5.96 12.80
CA ILE A 250 -5.05 -5.78 14.04
C ILE A 250 -4.95 -7.13 14.74
N LYS A 251 -3.72 -7.57 15.05
CA LYS A 251 -3.47 -8.83 15.74
C LYS A 251 -3.85 -8.74 17.23
N HIS A 252 -4.61 -9.70 17.74
CA HIS A 252 -5.05 -9.75 19.15
C HIS A 252 -4.16 -10.60 20.06
#